data_AF-A0A434MMC2-F1
#
_entry.id   AF-A0A434MMC2-F1
#
_cell.length_a   1.000
_cell.length_b   1.000
_cell.length_c   1.000
_cell.angle_alpha   90.00
_cell.angle_beta   90.00
_cell.angle_gamma   90.00
#
_symmetry.space_group_name_H-M   'P 1'
#
loop_
_entity.id
_entity.type
_entity.pdbx_description
1 polymer ?
#
loop_
_entity_poly.entity_id
_entity_poly.type
_entity_poly.pdbx_seq_one_letter_code
_entity_poly.pdbx_strand_id
1 'polypeptide(L)' 'NWLKVKCYTVDEFELLGVEREAGKPAFALMGEIGTRKYVGSAFINPSRAIRERLWKRVQEHAGPPPKGMKRPATQWVKP' A
#
# COMPACT_ATOMS: atom_id res chain seq x y z
N ASN A 1 37.38 10.67 1.91
CA ASN A 1 36.03 11.15 1.55
C ASN A 1 35.33 10.01 0.80
N TRP A 2 34.24 9.45 1.33
CA TRP A 2 33.55 8.28 0.72
C TRP A 2 32.18 8.70 0.20
N LEU A 3 31.90 8.37 -1.06
CA LEU A 3 30.61 8.59 -1.71
C LEU A 3 29.98 7.25 -2.06
N LYS A 4 28.67 7.13 -1.85
CA LYS A 4 27.88 5.96 -2.23
C LYS A 4 26.86 6.35 -3.27
N VAL A 5 26.88 5.65 -4.39
CA VAL A 5 25.86 5.75 -5.44
C VAL A 5 24.96 4.51 -5.33
N LYS A 6 23.65 4.70 -5.42
CA LYS A 6 22.65 3.62 -5.41
C LYS A 6 21.87 3.68 -6.72
N CYS A 7 21.67 2.53 -7.34
CA CYS A 7 20.75 2.39 -8.46
C CYS A 7 19.38 1.97 -7.92
N TYR A 8 18.31 2.44 -8.56
CA TYR A 8 16.94 2.04 -8.25
C TYR A 8 16.16 1.88 -9.55
N THR A 9 15.10 1.08 -9.49
CA THR A 9 14.08 0.96 -10.53
C THR A 9 12.76 1.51 -9.99
N VAL A 10 11.90 1.94 -10.90
CA VAL A 10 10.54 2.41 -10.59
C VAL A 10 9.58 1.52 -11.36
N ASP A 11 8.51 1.11 -10.69
CA ASP A 11 7.50 0.22 -11.26
C ASP A 11 6.12 0.58 -10.71
N GLU A 12 5.07 0.13 -11.39
CA GLU A 12 3.68 0.43 -11.05
C GLU A 12 2.94 -0.82 -10.58
N PHE A 13 2.11 -0.66 -9.54
CA PHE A 13 1.37 -1.75 -8.93
C PHE A 13 -0.04 -1.31 -8.57
N GLU A 14 -0.97 -2.27 -8.53
CA GLU A 14 -2.31 -2.04 -8.03
C GLU A 14 -2.32 -2.02 -6.50
N LEU A 15 -3.07 -1.08 -5.92
CA LEU A 15 -3.26 -1.01 -4.48
C LEU A 15 -4.40 -1.94 -4.06
N LEU A 16 -4.05 -3.05 -3.39
CA LEU A 16 -5.02 -4.01 -2.88
C LEU A 16 -5.63 -3.57 -1.55
N GLY A 17 -4.83 -2.92 -0.71
CA GLY A 17 -5.24 -2.47 0.60
C GLY A 17 -4.16 -1.69 1.32
N VAL A 18 -4.54 -1.02 2.41
CA VAL A 18 -3.62 -0.31 3.29
C VAL A 18 -3.71 -0.90 4.69
N GLU A 19 -2.59 -1.43 5.18
CA GLU A 19 -2.45 -1.89 6.56
C GLU A 19 -2.01 -0.72 7.44
N ARG A 20 -2.77 -0.46 8.51
CA ARG A 20 -2.48 0.63 9.43
C ARG A 20 -2.87 0.25 10.85
N GLU A 21 -1.91 0.41 11.76
CA GLU A 21 -2.12 0.29 13.21
C GLU A 21 -1.68 1.59 13.89
N ALA A 22 -2.37 1.99 14.96
CA ALA A 22 -1.99 3.16 15.73
C ALA A 22 -0.58 2.96 16.32
N GLY A 23 0.29 3.97 16.15
CA GLY A 23 1.69 3.89 16.61
C GLY A 23 2.63 3.11 15.69
N LYS A 24 2.13 2.46 14.63
CA LYS A 24 2.96 1.80 13.62
C LYS A 24 2.88 2.51 12.26
N PRO A 25 3.88 2.32 11.40
CA PRO A 25 3.82 2.85 10.04
C PRO A 25 2.73 2.18 9.21
N ALA A 26 2.23 2.90 8.21
CA ALA A 26 1.27 2.37 7.26
C ALA A 26 1.99 1.62 6.12
N PHE A 27 1.41 0.51 5.67
CA PHE A 27 1.91 -0.28 4.56
C PHE A 27 0.87 -0.40 3.45
N ALA A 28 1.29 -0.24 2.21
CA ALA A 28 0.50 -0.55 1.02
C ALA A 28 0.68 -2.04 0.71
N LEU A 29 -0.43 -2.76 0.53
CA LEU A 29 -0.41 -4.11 -0.03
C LEU A 29 -0.55 -3.98 -1.54
N MET A 30 0.47 -4.43 -2.27
CA MET A 30 0.58 -4.25 -3.72
C MET A 30 0.21 -5.52 -4.45
N GLY A 31 -0.46 -5.36 -5.58
CA GLY A 31 -0.78 -6.42 -6.53
C GLY A 31 -0.20 -6.13 -7.89
N GLU A 32 0.08 -7.20 -8.64
CA GLU A 32 0.37 -7.10 -10.08
C GLU A 32 -0.85 -6.53 -10.82
N ILE A 33 -0.60 -5.61 -11.76
CA ILE A 33 -1.64 -4.94 -12.54
C ILE A 33 -2.41 -5.97 -13.38
N GLY A 34 -3.74 -5.89 -13.38
CA GLY A 34 -4.63 -6.76 -14.14
C GLY A 34 -4.92 -8.11 -13.48
N THR A 35 -3.92 -8.75 -12.84
CA THR A 35 -4.14 -10.03 -12.12
C THR A 35 -4.51 -9.84 -10.65
N ARG A 36 -4.16 -8.68 -10.07
CA ARG A 36 -4.26 -8.38 -8.62
C ARG A 36 -3.61 -9.41 -7.72
N LYS A 37 -2.67 -10.19 -8.25
CA LYS A 37 -1.90 -11.16 -7.47
C LYS A 37 -0.99 -10.39 -6.52
N TYR A 38 -1.05 -10.71 -5.23
CA TYR A 38 -0.22 -10.04 -4.22
C TYR A 38 1.28 -10.20 -4.54
N VAL A 39 2.01 -9.09 -4.61
CA VAL A 39 3.45 -9.05 -4.94
C VAL A 39 4.31 -8.53 -3.79
N GLY A 40 3.71 -7.97 -2.73
CA GLY A 40 4.46 -7.53 -1.56
C GLY A 40 3.80 -6.35 -0.85
N SER A 41 4.51 -5.83 0.16
CA SER A 41 4.10 -4.65 0.89
C SER A 41 5.15 -3.55 0.80
N ALA A 42 4.69 -2.30 0.72
CA ALA A 42 5.55 -1.12 0.68
C ALA A 42 5.23 -0.18 1.83
N PHE A 43 6.28 0.35 2.46
CA PHE A 43 6.16 1.35 3.52
C PHE A 43 5.69 2.70 2.95
N ILE A 44 4.61 3.24 3.52
CA ILE A 44 4.03 4.51 3.09
C ILE A 44 4.55 5.61 4.02
N ASN A 45 5.55 6.37 3.57
CA ASN A 45 6.00 7.60 4.26
C ASN A 45 5.97 8.86 3.39
N PRO A 46 4.78 9.26 2.90
CA PRO A 46 4.61 10.52 2.22
C PRO A 46 4.33 11.65 3.24
N SER A 47 4.35 12.89 2.77
CA SER A 47 3.94 14.04 3.57
C SER A 47 2.51 13.88 4.10
N ARG A 48 2.19 14.60 5.19
CA ARG A 48 0.87 14.55 5.84
C ARG A 48 -0.28 14.75 4.86
N ALA A 49 -0.17 15.73 3.96
CA ALA A 49 -1.19 16.04 2.96
C ALA A 49 -1.45 14.87 2.00
N ILE A 50 -0.39 14.22 1.51
CA ILE A 50 -0.52 13.05 0.62
C ILE A 50 -1.12 11.87 1.38
N ARG A 51 -0.72 11.66 2.65
CA ARG A 51 -1.28 10.60 3.50
C ARG A 51 -2.79 10.76 3.69
N GLU A 52 -3.26 11.96 4.02
CA GLU A 52 -4.69 12.25 4.22
C GLU A 52 -5.47 12.07 2.91
N ARG A 53 -4.92 12.52 1.77
CA ARG A 53 -5.53 12.33 0.45
C ARG A 53 -5.63 10.85 0.07
N LEU A 54 -4.56 10.08 0.27
CA LEU A 54 -4.55 8.64 0.02
C LEU A 54 -5.60 7.95 0.89
N TRP A 55 -5.67 8.33 2.17
CA TRP A 55 -6.61 7.73 3.10
C TRP A 55 -8.07 7.95 2.71
N LYS A 56 -8.44 9.18 2.29
CA LYS A 56 -9.78 9.46 1.77
C LYS A 56 -10.13 8.55 0.59
N ARG A 57 -9.22 8.41 -0.39
CA ARG A 57 -9.43 7.54 -1.56
C ARG A 57 -9.58 6.06 -1.18
N VAL A 58 -8.76 5.58 -0.24
CA VAL A 58 -8.83 4.19 0.23
C VAL A 58 -10.17 3.91 0.93
N GLN A 59 -10.70 4.89 1.67
CA GLN A 59 -12.02 4.77 2.30
C GLN A 59 -13.17 4.84 1.28
N GLU A 60 -13.09 5.74 0.30
CA GLU A 60 -14.08 5.87 -0.78
C GLU A 60 -14.19 4.58 -1.62
N HIS A 61 -13.04 3.94 -1.88
CA HIS A 61 -12.94 2.70 -2.63
C HIS A 61 -12.87 1.45 -1.74
N ALA A 62 -13.33 1.52 -0.49
CA ALA A 62 -13.26 0.39 0.45
C ALA A 62 -14.04 -0.84 -0.04
N GLY A 63 -13.40 -2.01 -0.06
CA GLY A 63 -13.96 -3.27 -0.58
C GLY A 63 -13.86 -4.45 0.38
N PRO A 64 -14.46 -5.60 0.03
CA PRO A 64 -14.33 -6.82 0.81
C PRO A 64 -12.89 -7.38 0.74
N PRO A 65 -12.43 -8.12 1.75
CA PRO A 65 -11.12 -8.75 1.74
C PRO A 65 -11.00 -9.79 0.60
N PRO A 66 -9.81 -9.94 -0.01
CA PRO A 66 -9.52 -11.03 -0.92
C PRO A 66 -9.72 -12.39 -0.24
N LYS A 67 -10.25 -13.36 -1.00
CA LYS A 67 -10.56 -14.71 -0.50
C LYS A 67 -9.31 -15.35 0.12
N GLY A 68 -9.39 -15.73 1.40
CA GLY A 68 -8.32 -16.43 2.12
C GLY A 68 -7.32 -15.53 2.87
N MET A 69 -7.45 -14.20 2.81
CA MET A 69 -6.52 -13.30 3.50
C MET A 69 -7.09 -12.79 4.83
N LYS A 70 -6.46 -13.17 5.96
CA LYS A 70 -6.81 -12.69 7.31
C LYS A 70 -5.82 -11.62 7.76
N ARG A 71 -6.15 -10.34 7.51
CA ARG A 71 -5.41 -9.19 8.03
C ARG A 71 -6.37 -8.19 8.67
N PRO A 72 -6.50 -8.18 10.01
CA PRO A 72 -7.52 -7.38 10.70
C PRO A 72 -7.24 -5.87 10.66
N ALA A 73 -5.98 -5.46 10.54
CA ALA A 73 -5.56 -4.06 10.47
C ALA A 73 -5.54 -3.48 9.04
N THR A 74 -6.05 -4.23 8.05
CA THR A 74 -6.03 -3.83 6.64
C THR A 74 -7.37 -3.27 6.19
N GLN A 75 -7.34 -2.06 5.65
CA GLN A 75 -8.44 -1.52 4.86
C GLN A 75 -8.26 -1.96 3.40
N TRP A 76 -9.14 -2.84 2.94
CA TRP A 76 -9.14 -3.35 1.57
C TRP A 76 -9.76 -2.36 0.59
N VAL A 77 -9.22 -2.33 -0.62
CA VAL A 77 -9.74 -1.54 -1.74
C VAL A 77 -10.46 -2.48 -2.71
N LYS A 78 -11.59 -2.03 -3.25
CA LYS A 78 -12.35 -2.75 -4.27
C LYS A 78 -11.45 -3.07 -5.48
N PRO A 79 -11.73 -4.20 -6.18
CA PRO A 79 -11.19 -4.47 -7.49
C PRO A 79 -11.33 -3.26 -8.41
#